data_AF-A0A024QHZ4-F1
#
_entry.id   AF-A0A024QHZ4-F1
#
_cell.length_a   1.000
_cell.length_b   1.000
_cell.length_c   1.000
_cell.angle_alpha   90.00
_cell.angle_beta   90.00
_cell.angle_gamma   90.00
#
_symmetry.space_group_name_H-M   'P 1'
#
loop_
_entity.id
_entity.type
_entity.pdbx_description
1 polymer ?
#
loop_
_entity_poly.entity_id
_entity_poly.type
_entity_poly.pdbx_seq_one_letter_code
_entity_poly.pdbx_strand_id
1 'polypeptide(L)'
;MAIVRSYPGYPAFRKKLGVMPDFSGAKFSYDETPAGELNGTNKVFTLLHQPLPESLQIFKDGMFMRKNIDYTLNISNKNIIFSSEQIPQEKSVISANYKHY
;
A
#
# COMPACT_ATOMS: atom_id res chain seq x y z
N MET A 1 -62.55 5.63 -12.21
CA MET A 1 -61.21 5.31 -11.68
C MET A 1 -60.20 5.57 -12.80
N ALA A 2 -59.27 6.50 -12.62
CA ALA A 2 -58.24 6.78 -13.62
C ALA A 2 -57.05 5.83 -13.43
N ILE A 3 -56.61 5.17 -14.49
CA ILE A 3 -55.46 4.25 -14.48
C ILE A 3 -54.20 5.09 -14.73
N VAL A 4 -53.35 5.22 -13.71
CA VAL A 4 -52.04 5.87 -13.84
C VAL A 4 -51.10 4.89 -14.54
N ARG A 5 -50.69 5.19 -15.78
CA ARG A 5 -49.63 4.45 -16.47
C ARG A 5 -48.27 5.02 -16.08
N SER A 6 -47.37 4.19 -15.58
CA SER A 6 -45.97 4.57 -15.34
C SER A 6 -45.25 4.83 -16.67
N TYR A 7 -44.58 5.98 -16.77
CA TYR A 7 -43.77 6.33 -17.94
C TYR A 7 -42.44 5.55 -17.89
N PRO A 8 -41.95 5.00 -19.01
CA PRO A 8 -40.68 4.28 -19.03
C PRO A 8 -39.55 5.25 -18.65
N GLY A 9 -39.01 5.11 -17.44
CA GLY A 9 -37.93 5.94 -16.91
C GLY A 9 -38.23 6.67 -15.59
N TYR A 10 -39.44 6.58 -15.04
CA TYR A 10 -39.76 7.20 -13.74
C TYR A 10 -40.46 6.24 -12.75
N PRO A 11 -40.19 6.38 -11.45
CA PRO A 11 -39.29 7.37 -10.85
C PRO A 11 -37.83 6.95 -11.03
N ALA A 12 -37.00 7.86 -11.54
CA ALA A 12 -35.55 7.69 -11.48
C ALA A 12 -35.16 7.80 -10.00
N PHE A 13 -35.17 6.68 -9.28
CA PHE A 13 -34.55 6.62 -7.97
C PHE A 13 -33.14 7.17 -8.16
N ARG A 14 -32.83 8.28 -7.48
CA ARG A 14 -31.44 8.75 -7.41
C ARG A 14 -30.67 7.57 -6.86
N LYS A 15 -29.98 6.82 -7.73
CA LYS A 15 -28.96 5.88 -7.27
C LYS A 15 -28.08 6.76 -6.42
N LYS A 16 -28.08 6.51 -5.09
CA LYS A 16 -27.19 7.19 -4.19
C LYS A 16 -25.82 6.91 -4.78
N LEU A 17 -25.26 7.91 -5.46
CA LEU A 17 -23.90 7.93 -5.93
C LEU A 17 -23.10 8.07 -4.65
N GLY A 18 -23.08 7.01 -3.84
CA GLY A 18 -22.17 6.90 -2.73
C GLY A 18 -20.81 7.14 -3.31
N VAL A 19 -20.01 7.97 -2.64
CA VAL A 19 -18.60 8.12 -2.95
C VAL A 19 -18.07 6.70 -2.98
N MET A 20 -17.81 6.14 -4.16
CA MET A 20 -17.40 4.75 -4.25
C MET A 20 -16.01 4.74 -3.62
N PRO A 21 -15.79 4.04 -2.49
CA PRO A 21 -14.43 3.75 -2.09
C PRO A 21 -13.83 2.98 -3.26
N ASP A 22 -12.62 3.36 -3.66
CA ASP A 22 -11.91 2.87 -4.82
C ASP A 22 -12.24 1.40 -5.16
N PHE A 23 -13.00 1.19 -6.25
CA PHE A 23 -13.51 -0.12 -6.70
C PHE A 23 -12.41 -1.14 -7.06
N SER A 24 -11.14 -0.78 -6.89
CA SER A 24 -9.99 -1.64 -7.07
C SER A 24 -10.05 -2.89 -6.18
N GLY A 25 -10.70 -2.85 -5.01
CA GLY A 25 -10.61 -3.91 -4.01
C GLY A 25 -9.24 -3.96 -3.32
N ALA A 26 -8.41 -2.93 -3.54
CA ALA A 26 -7.12 -2.79 -2.88
C ALA A 26 -7.32 -2.41 -1.41
N LYS A 27 -6.58 -3.06 -0.53
CA LYS A 27 -6.44 -2.75 0.89
C LYS A 27 -5.18 -1.91 1.10
N PHE A 28 -5.17 -1.17 2.19
CA PHE A 28 -4.03 -0.37 2.60
C PHE A 28 -3.38 -0.99 3.83
N SER A 29 -2.06 -1.13 3.81
CA SER A 29 -1.24 -1.42 4.98
C SER A 29 -0.55 -0.12 5.40
N TYR A 30 -0.67 0.24 6.68
CA TYR A 30 -0.08 1.44 7.26
C TYR A 30 0.84 1.04 8.43
N ASP A 31 1.99 1.73 8.52
CA ASP A 31 3.04 1.52 9.53
C ASP A 31 3.41 0.04 9.73
N GLU A 32 3.48 -0.71 8.64
CA GLU A 32 3.93 -2.09 8.71
C GLU A 32 5.43 -2.13 9.00
N THR A 33 5.81 -2.87 10.04
CA THR A 33 7.21 -3.16 10.34
C THR A 33 7.65 -4.39 9.54
N PRO A 34 8.56 -4.26 8.56
CA PRO A 34 9.04 -5.39 7.77
C PRO A 34 9.76 -6.41 8.66
N ALA A 35 9.62 -7.70 8.34
CA ALA A 35 10.34 -8.75 9.03
C ALA A 35 11.80 -8.81 8.56
N GLY A 36 12.73 -8.87 9.52
CA GLY A 36 14.16 -9.00 9.25
C GLY A 36 14.98 -8.66 10.48
N GLU A 37 16.16 -9.27 10.59
CA GLU A 37 17.10 -8.97 11.66
C GLU A 37 17.71 -7.58 11.46
N LEU A 38 17.58 -6.69 12.46
CA LEU A 38 18.18 -5.36 12.48
C LEU A 38 19.57 -5.42 13.13
N ASN A 39 20.54 -6.00 12.42
CA ASN A 39 21.90 -6.22 12.93
C ASN A 39 22.96 -5.29 12.30
N GLY A 40 22.54 -4.20 11.63
CA GLY A 40 23.46 -3.27 10.96
C GLY A 40 24.15 -3.81 9.70
N THR A 41 23.95 -5.08 9.37
CA THR A 41 24.58 -5.75 8.21
C THR A 41 23.54 -6.29 7.23
N ASN A 42 22.37 -6.66 7.74
CA ASN A 42 21.29 -7.23 6.95
C ASN A 42 20.63 -6.15 6.08
N LYS A 43 20.59 -6.42 4.78
CA LYS A 43 20.03 -5.52 3.77
C LYS A 43 18.63 -5.93 3.34
N VAL A 44 18.23 -7.16 3.66
CA VAL A 44 17.02 -7.78 3.11
C VAL A 44 15.96 -7.83 4.20
N PHE A 45 14.83 -7.20 3.91
CA PHE A 45 13.64 -7.17 4.75
C PHE A 45 12.45 -7.67 3.96
N THR A 46 11.54 -8.37 4.62
CA THR A 46 10.38 -8.98 3.98
C THR A 46 9.09 -8.32 4.43
N LEU A 47 8.21 -8.02 3.47
CA LEU A 47 6.86 -7.51 3.73
C LEU A 47 5.88 -8.68 3.90
N LEU A 48 4.84 -8.46 4.69
CA LEU A 48 3.80 -9.44 4.95
C LEU A 48 3.00 -9.74 3.67
N HIS A 49 2.52 -8.67 3.02
CA HIS A 49 1.72 -8.74 1.79
C HIS A 49 2.52 -8.28 0.57
N GLN A 50 2.05 -8.67 -0.61
CA GLN A 50 2.63 -8.22 -1.86
C GLN A 50 2.15 -6.79 -2.18
N PRO A 51 3.04 -5.79 -2.21
CA PRO A 51 2.64 -4.44 -2.53
C PRO A 51 2.26 -4.31 -4.01
N LEU A 52 1.27 -3.47 -4.30
CA LEU A 52 1.03 -2.99 -5.65
C LEU A 52 2.24 -2.16 -6.13
N PRO A 53 2.58 -2.25 -7.43
CA PRO A 53 3.64 -1.46 -8.01
C PRO A 53 3.40 0.04 -7.77
N GLU A 54 4.47 0.79 -7.51
CA GLU A 54 4.47 2.23 -7.24
C GLU A 54 3.71 2.71 -5.98
N SER A 55 3.08 1.82 -5.20
CA SER A 55 2.36 2.22 -3.98
C SER A 55 3.22 2.20 -2.71
N LEU A 56 4.39 1.55 -2.75
CA LEU A 56 5.23 1.33 -1.58
C LEU A 56 6.01 2.60 -1.20
N GLN A 57 5.80 3.04 0.02
CA GLN A 57 6.55 4.09 0.71
C GLN A 57 7.26 3.48 1.92
N ILE A 58 8.55 3.76 2.07
CA ILE A 58 9.35 3.26 3.18
C ILE A 58 9.90 4.44 3.97
N PHE A 59 9.81 4.34 5.29
CA PHE A 59 10.38 5.26 6.24
C PHE A 59 11.38 4.52 7.11
N LYS A 60 12.59 5.08 7.22
CA LYS A 60 13.64 4.63 8.13
C LYS A 60 13.88 5.72 9.16
N ASP A 61 13.64 5.45 10.43
CA ASP A 61 13.78 6.41 11.54
C ASP A 61 13.01 7.74 11.28
N GLY A 62 11.88 7.65 10.58
CA GLY A 62 11.08 8.80 10.15
C GLY A 62 11.53 9.49 8.86
N MET A 63 12.65 9.08 8.26
CA MET A 63 13.12 9.61 6.97
C MET A 63 12.49 8.84 5.80
N PHE A 64 11.91 9.56 4.84
CA PHE A 64 11.38 8.98 3.61
C PHE A 64 12.51 8.54 2.67
N MET A 65 12.48 7.27 2.29
CA MET A 65 13.50 6.66 1.43
C MET A 65 13.07 6.69 -0.04
N ARG A 66 14.02 6.86 -0.96
CA ARG A 66 13.73 6.86 -2.41
C ARG A 66 13.98 5.48 -3.04
N LYS A 67 12.97 4.98 -3.76
CA LYS A 67 13.07 3.77 -4.57
C LYS A 67 14.15 3.91 -5.65
N ASN A 68 14.91 2.84 -5.89
CA ASN A 68 16.06 2.74 -6.82
C ASN A 68 17.29 3.58 -6.48
N ILE A 69 17.26 4.34 -5.39
CA ILE A 69 18.42 5.08 -4.87
C ILE A 69 18.82 4.46 -3.53
N ASP A 70 17.90 4.51 -2.56
CA ASP A 70 18.15 4.07 -1.19
C ASP A 70 17.73 2.62 -0.95
N TYR A 71 16.70 2.17 -1.67
CA TYR A 71 16.23 0.78 -1.62
C TYR A 71 15.72 0.31 -2.98
N THR A 72 15.77 -0.99 -3.18
CA THR A 72 15.13 -1.68 -4.30
C THR A 72 14.06 -2.62 -3.77
N LEU A 73 12.97 -2.77 -4.53
CA LEU A 73 11.84 -3.62 -4.15
C LEU A 73 11.75 -4.79 -5.14
N ASN A 74 11.82 -6.01 -4.62
CA ASN A 74 11.47 -7.21 -5.36
C ASN A 74 10.01 -7.57 -5.07
N ILE A 75 9.12 -7.19 -5.99
CA ILE A 75 7.67 -7.36 -5.85
C ILE A 75 7.29 -8.84 -5.73
N SER A 76 7.91 -9.73 -6.49
CA SER A 76 7.57 -11.17 -6.50
C SER A 76 7.91 -11.85 -5.17
N ASN A 77 9.03 -11.46 -4.56
CA ASN A 77 9.49 -12.05 -3.30
C ASN A 77 9.02 -11.26 -2.07
N LYS A 78 8.37 -10.11 -2.25
CA LYS A 78 7.97 -9.18 -1.17
C LYS A 78 9.18 -8.66 -0.39
N ASN A 79 10.35 -8.59 -1.02
CA ASN A 79 11.60 -8.25 -0.37
C ASN A 79 12.02 -6.82 -0.70
N ILE A 80 12.38 -6.08 0.34
CA ILE A 80 13.04 -4.79 0.26
C ILE A 80 14.54 -5.04 0.45
N ILE A 81 15.34 -4.50 -0.47
CA ILE A 81 16.80 -4.60 -0.42
C ILE A 81 17.34 -3.17 -0.31
N PHE A 82 17.86 -2.82 0.87
CA PHE A 82 18.50 -1.52 1.09
C PHE A 82 19.88 -1.44 0.40
N SER A 83 20.24 -0.24 -0.03
CA SER A 83 21.58 0.07 -0.51
C SER A 83 22.62 -0.02 0.62
N SER A 84 23.89 -0.20 0.28
CA SER A 84 24.98 -0.33 1.25
C SER A 84 25.19 0.89 2.14
N GLU A 85 24.78 2.07 1.69
CA GLU A 85 24.89 3.32 2.46
C GLU A 85 23.73 3.53 3.43
N GLN A 86 22.62 2.80 3.22
CA GLN A 86 21.35 3.04 3.92
C GLN A 86 20.94 1.88 4.84
N ILE A 87 21.88 0.97 5.13
CA ILE A 87 21.62 -0.20 5.97
C ILE A 87 21.05 0.24 7.33
N PRO A 88 19.90 -0.31 7.76
CA PRO A 88 19.34 -0.04 9.08
C PRO A 88 20.29 -0.53 10.18
N GLN A 89 20.65 0.35 11.11
CA GLN A 89 21.47 -0.01 12.27
C GLN A 89 20.64 -0.74 13.32
N GLU A 90 21.32 -1.33 14.30
CA GLU A 90 20.65 -1.90 15.47
C GLU A 90 19.72 -0.86 16.11
N LYS A 91 18.47 -1.26 16.39
CA LYS A 91 17.38 -0.41 16.94
C LYS A 91 16.80 0.65 16.00
N SER A 92 17.19 0.68 14.73
CA SER A 92 16.50 1.51 13.72
C SER A 92 15.05 1.04 13.55
N VAL A 93 14.13 1.99 13.37
CA VAL A 93 12.70 1.72 13.14
C VAL A 93 12.41 1.85 11.66
N ILE A 94 11.88 0.78 11.07
CA ILE A 94 11.45 0.76 9.67
C ILE A 94 9.94 0.64 9.63
N SER A 95 9.28 1.56 8.93
CA SER A 95 7.86 1.47 8.65
C SER A 95 7.58 1.55 7.15
N ALA A 96 6.60 0.77 6.70
CA ALA A 96 6.20 0.67 5.31
C ALA A 96 4.71 0.93 5.16
N ASN A 97 4.38 1.78 4.19
CA ASN A 97 3.00 2.08 3.79
C ASN A 97 2.82 1.63 2.35
N TYR A 98 1.79 0.83 2.07
CA TYR A 98 1.53 0.35 0.71
C TYR A 98 0.10 -0.14 0.51
N LYS A 99 -0.29 -0.28 -0.75
CA LYS A 99 -1.54 -0.93 -1.13
C LYS A 99 -1.29 -2.39 -1.51
N HIS A 100 -2.19 -3.29 -1.16
CA HIS A 100 -2.16 -4.72 -1.54
C HIS A 100 -3.56 -5.23 -1.90
N TYR A 101 -3.68 -6.41 -2.47
CA TYR A 101 -4.97 -7.11 -2.69
C TYR A 101 -5.21 -8.18 -1.62
#